data_AF-A0A5J5HZF3-F1
#
_entry.id   AF-A0A5J5HZF3-F1
#
_cell.length_a   1.000
_cell.length_b   1.000
_cell.length_c   1.000
_cell.angle_alpha   90.00
_cell.angle_beta   90.00
_cell.angle_gamma   90.00
#
_symmetry.space_group_name_H-M   'P 1'
#
loop_
_entity.id
_entity.type
_entity.pdbx_description
1 polymer ?
#
loop_
_entity_poly.entity_id
_entity_poly.type
_entity_poly.pdbx_seq_one_letter_code
_entity_poly.pdbx_strand_id
1 'polypeptide(L)'
;MPLQYQDQVNLLKDILSNHQTDCCGSVSECEQLERLIKSLMVNSNIDQNNKQVLGQIYDYSQSGINSSNLDAHIESHQQQLSEWVGNIDQLS
;
A
#
# COMPACT_ATOMS: atom_id res chain seq x y z
N MET A 1 5.83 19.05 8.49
CA MET A 1 5.38 19.46 7.14
C MET A 1 4.49 18.36 6.61
N PRO A 2 3.40 18.65 5.87
CA PRO A 2 2.68 17.60 5.14
C PRO A 2 3.63 16.96 4.12
N LEU A 3 3.61 15.63 4.01
CA LEU A 3 4.33 14.92 2.94
C LEU A 3 3.79 15.38 1.59
N GLN A 4 4.67 15.68 0.63
CA GLN A 4 4.22 15.96 -0.72
C GLN A 4 3.69 14.68 -1.37
N TYR A 5 2.89 14.81 -2.42
CA TYR A 5 2.31 13.67 -3.13
C TYR A 5 3.38 12.62 -3.50
N GLN A 6 4.52 13.06 -4.03
CA GLN A 6 5.63 12.19 -4.39
C GLN A 6 6.20 11.42 -3.19
N ASP A 7 6.39 12.11 -2.06
CA ASP A 7 6.90 11.49 -0.84
C ASP A 7 5.92 10.42 -0.30
N GLN A 8 4.61 10.65 -0.46
CA GLN A 8 3.58 9.69 -0.08
C GLN A 8 3.59 8.45 -0.98
N VAL A 9 3.78 8.63 -2.29
CA VAL A 9 3.88 7.52 -3.26
C VAL A 9 5.17 6.72 -3.01
N ASN A 10 6.29 7.38 -2.77
CA ASN A 10 7.55 6.71 -2.44
C ASN A 10 7.43 5.88 -1.15
N LEU A 11 6.87 6.47 -0.09
CA LEU A 11 6.67 5.77 1.17
C LEU A 11 5.68 4.61 1.05
N LEU A 12 4.62 4.76 0.23
CA LEU A 12 3.69 3.68 -0.09
C LEU A 12 4.45 2.51 -0.75
N LYS A 13 5.30 2.81 -1.74
CA LYS A 13 6.12 1.81 -2.44
C LYS A 13 7.06 1.10 -1.49
N ASP A 14 7.74 1.84 -0.62
CA ASP A 14 8.72 1.30 0.32
C ASP A 14 8.09 0.26 1.25
N ILE A 15 6.94 0.58 1.85
CA ILE A 15 6.23 -0.34 2.76
C ILE A 15 5.77 -1.61 2.01
N LEU A 16 5.22 -1.46 0.81
CA LEU A 16 4.77 -2.61 0.02
C LEU A 16 5.94 -3.48 -0.44
N SER A 17 7.07 -2.87 -0.77
CA SER A 17 8.29 -3.58 -1.15
C SER A 17 8.89 -4.34 0.03
N ASN A 18 8.79 -3.80 1.26
CA ASN A 18 9.19 -4.51 2.48
C ASN A 18 8.29 -5.74 2.71
N HIS A 19 6.97 -5.58 2.68
CA HIS A 19 6.04 -6.71 2.79
C HIS A 19 6.32 -7.79 1.72
N GLN A 20 6.59 -7.38 0.48
CA GLN A 20 6.94 -8.30 -0.60
C GLN A 20 8.25 -9.04 -0.32
N THR A 21 9.32 -8.32 0.01
CA THR A 21 10.68 -8.88 0.12
C THR A 21 10.86 -9.70 1.39
N ASP A 22 10.39 -9.16 2.51
CA ASP A 22 10.59 -9.76 3.83
C ASP A 22 9.51 -10.80 4.16
N CYS A 23 8.42 -10.86 3.37
CA CYS A 23 7.26 -11.72 3.59
C CYS A 23 6.62 -11.58 4.99
N CYS A 24 6.91 -10.49 5.68
CA CYS A 24 6.42 -10.16 7.01
C CYS A 24 6.25 -8.65 7.15
N GLY A 25 5.61 -8.23 8.24
CA GLY A 25 5.30 -6.83 8.47
C GLY A 25 4.63 -6.61 9.82
N SER A 26 4.18 -5.39 10.05
CA SER A 26 3.56 -4.98 11.31
C SER A 26 2.19 -4.33 11.10
N VAL A 27 1.33 -4.42 12.12
CA VAL A 27 0.04 -3.72 12.12
C VAL A 27 0.24 -2.21 11.89
N SER A 28 1.30 -1.63 12.46
CA SER A 28 1.67 -0.22 12.27
C SER A 28 1.93 0.14 10.79
N GLU A 29 2.57 -0.76 10.03
CA GLU A 29 2.79 -0.58 8.59
C GLU A 29 1.48 -0.67 7.82
N CYS A 30 0.58 -1.60 8.16
CA CYS A 30 -0.75 -1.66 7.55
C CYS A 30 -1.57 -0.38 7.85
N GLU A 31 -1.54 0.14 9.07
CA GLU A 31 -2.16 1.43 9.38
C GLU A 31 -1.50 2.59 8.61
N GLN A 32 -0.19 2.53 8.38
CA GLN A 32 0.52 3.53 7.60
C GLN A 32 0.09 3.51 6.13
N LEU A 33 -0.06 2.31 5.54
CA LEU A 33 -0.66 2.14 4.21
C LEU A 33 -2.05 2.77 4.16
N GLU A 34 -2.92 2.47 5.14
CA GLU A 34 -4.27 3.04 5.20
C GLU A 34 -4.25 4.58 5.19
N ARG A 35 -3.42 5.19 6.03
CA ARG A 35 -3.28 6.65 6.14
C ARG A 35 -2.77 7.27 4.84
N LEU A 36 -1.78 6.64 4.21
CA LEU A 36 -1.23 7.10 2.93
C LEU A 36 -2.27 7.06 1.82
N ILE A 37 -3.00 5.95 1.70
CA ILE A 37 -4.01 5.78 0.66
C ILE A 37 -5.14 6.78 0.83
N LYS A 38 -5.64 6.98 2.06
CA LYS A 38 -6.64 8.01 2.35
C LYS A 38 -6.18 9.40 1.92
N SER A 39 -4.91 9.74 2.17
CA SER A 39 -4.32 11.01 1.74
C SER A 39 -4.21 11.11 0.22
N LEU A 40 -3.72 10.06 -0.45
CA LEU A 40 -3.57 9.99 -1.90
C LEU A 40 -4.93 10.08 -2.61
N MET A 41 -5.96 9.38 -2.12
CA MET A 41 -7.30 9.37 -2.71
C MET A 41 -8.01 10.73 -2.67
N VAL A 42 -7.61 11.65 -1.78
CA VAL A 42 -8.12 13.04 -1.76
C VAL A 42 -7.59 13.85 -2.94
N ASN A 43 -6.50 13.42 -3.59
CA ASN A 43 -5.96 14.09 -4.77
C ASN A 43 -6.83 13.83 -6.01
N SER A 44 -7.56 14.85 -6.44
CA SER A 44 -8.51 14.81 -7.57
C SER A 44 -7.87 14.44 -8.92
N ASN A 45 -6.55 14.58 -9.05
CA ASN A 45 -5.82 14.39 -10.31
C ASN A 45 -5.37 12.94 -10.56
N ILE A 46 -5.68 12.01 -9.66
CA ILE A 46 -5.39 10.58 -9.87
C ILE A 46 -6.40 9.99 -10.86
N ASP A 47 -5.91 9.34 -11.90
CA ASP A 47 -6.73 8.64 -12.89
C ASP A 47 -7.43 7.40 -12.29
N GLN A 48 -8.37 6.85 -13.06
CA GLN A 48 -9.23 5.77 -12.59
C GLN A 48 -8.46 4.47 -12.31
N ASN A 49 -7.43 4.15 -13.09
CA ASN A 49 -6.64 2.93 -12.91
C ASN A 49 -5.88 3.00 -11.59
N ASN A 50 -5.25 4.13 -11.33
CA ASN A 50 -4.52 4.37 -10.10
C ASN A 50 -5.44 4.43 -8.86
N LYS A 51 -6.65 4.97 -8.98
CA LYS A 51 -7.67 4.87 -7.92
C LYS A 51 -8.06 3.44 -7.60
N GLN A 52 -8.16 2.58 -8.62
CA GLN A 52 -8.47 1.17 -8.42
C GLN A 52 -7.34 0.45 -7.66
N VAL A 53 -6.08 0.66 -8.05
CA VAL A 53 -4.92 0.09 -7.35
C VAL A 53 -4.88 0.56 -5.89
N LEU A 54 -5.03 1.87 -5.64
CA LEU A 54 -5.10 2.41 -4.28
C LEU A 54 -6.23 1.79 -3.45
N GLY A 55 -7.41 1.59 -4.04
CA GLY A 55 -8.53 0.91 -3.37
C GLY A 55 -8.21 -0.54 -2.98
N GLN A 56 -7.54 -1.29 -3.84
CA GLN A 56 -7.12 -2.66 -3.53
C GLN A 56 -6.11 -2.71 -2.38
N ILE A 57 -5.12 -1.80 -2.40
CA ILE A 57 -4.14 -1.70 -1.31
C ILE A 57 -4.83 -1.27 -0.02
N TYR A 58 -5.89 -0.46 -0.09
CA TYR A 58 -6.67 -0.07 1.09
C TYR A 58 -7.34 -1.30 1.72
N ASP A 59 -8.00 -2.14 0.92
CA ASP A 59 -8.64 -3.36 1.41
C ASP A 59 -7.61 -4.35 1.99
N TYR A 60 -6.44 -4.48 1.35
CA TYR A 60 -5.31 -5.23 1.87
C TYR A 60 -4.81 -4.69 3.23
N SER A 61 -4.73 -3.37 3.38
CA SER A 61 -4.30 -2.74 4.63
C SER A 61 -5.30 -3.00 5.75
N GLN A 62 -6.61 -2.89 5.47
CA GLN A 62 -7.67 -3.13 6.46
C GLN A 62 -7.70 -4.59 6.90
N SER A 63 -7.59 -5.53 5.96
CA SER A 63 -7.52 -6.96 6.29
C SER A 63 -6.25 -7.30 7.08
N GLY A 64 -5.10 -6.69 6.73
CA GLY A 64 -3.86 -6.83 7.47
C GLY A 64 -3.94 -6.32 8.92
N ILE A 65 -4.51 -5.13 9.15
CA ILE A 65 -4.71 -4.55 10.50
C ILE A 65 -5.53 -5.49 11.39
N ASN A 66 -6.56 -6.13 10.83
CA ASN A 66 -7.46 -7.01 11.55
C ASN A 66 -7.03 -8.48 11.53
N SER A 67 -5.90 -8.82 10.89
CA SER A 67 -5.45 -10.20 10.77
C SER A 67 -4.90 -10.71 12.10
N SER A 68 -5.29 -11.93 12.45
CA SER A 68 -4.71 -12.65 13.59
C SER A 68 -3.31 -13.20 13.29
N ASN A 69 -2.96 -13.34 12.01
CA ASN A 69 -1.64 -13.75 11.55
C ASN A 69 -1.25 -12.92 10.33
N LEU A 70 -0.49 -11.85 10.55
CA LEU A 70 -0.12 -10.90 9.52
C LEU A 70 0.87 -11.49 8.52
N ASP A 71 1.81 -12.32 8.96
CA ASP A 71 2.78 -12.95 8.05
C ASP A 71 2.07 -13.85 7.03
N ALA A 72 1.14 -14.70 7.49
CA ALA A 72 0.32 -15.53 6.58
C ALA A 72 -0.55 -14.68 5.63
N HIS A 73 -1.05 -13.54 6.10
CA HIS A 73 -1.77 -12.57 5.27
C HIS A 73 -0.85 -12.03 4.16
N ILE A 74 0.36 -11.58 4.51
CA ILE A 74 1.36 -11.06 3.57
C ILE A 74 1.76 -12.13 2.56
N GLU A 75 2.08 -13.35 3.01
CA GLU A 75 2.45 -14.48 2.15
C GLU A 75 1.36 -14.81 1.13
N SER A 76 0.09 -14.82 1.55
CA SER A 76 -1.04 -15.11 0.66
C SER A 76 -1.31 -14.01 -0.38
N HIS A 77 -0.78 -12.80 -0.19
CA HIS A 77 -0.96 -11.65 -1.08
C HIS A 77 0.31 -11.31 -1.89
N GLN A 78 1.35 -12.17 -1.88
CA GLN A 78 2.64 -11.92 -2.55
C GLN A 78 2.53 -11.56 -4.04
N GLN A 79 1.62 -12.22 -4.76
CA GLN A 79 1.39 -11.89 -6.17
C GLN A 79 0.83 -10.46 -6.32
N GLN A 80 -0.14 -10.08 -5.50
CA GLN A 80 -0.74 -8.76 -5.53
C GLN A 80 0.24 -7.68 -5.10
N LEU A 81 1.05 -7.94 -4.07
CA LEU A 81 2.13 -7.05 -3.65
C LEU A 81 3.11 -6.79 -4.80
N SER A 82 3.50 -7.84 -5.53
CA SER A 82 4.40 -7.72 -6.69
C SER A 82 3.79 -6.89 -7.82
N GLU A 83 2.50 -7.09 -8.11
CA GLU A 83 1.76 -6.31 -9.10
C GLU A 83 1.64 -4.84 -8.68
N TRP A 84 1.32 -4.56 -7.41
CA TRP A 84 1.18 -3.20 -6.91
C TRP A 84 2.50 -2.44 -6.86
N VAL A 85 3.60 -3.06 -6.42
CA VAL A 85 4.93 -2.44 -6.44
C VAL A 85 5.32 -2.05 -7.88
N GLY A 86 5.06 -2.92 -8.86
CA GLY A 86 5.31 -2.62 -10.28
C GLY A 86 4.40 -1.54 -10.85
N ASN A 87 3.15 -1.47 -10.41
CA ASN A 87 2.20 -0.43 -10.85
C ASN A 87 2.49 0.94 -10.21
N ILE A 88 2.95 0.98 -8.96
CA ILE A 88 3.30 2.21 -8.26
C ILE A 88 4.52 2.90 -8.89
N ASP A 89 5.40 2.17 -9.55
CA ASP A 89 6.46 2.78 -10.36
C ASP A 89 5.95 3.68 -11.50
N GLN A 90 4.69 3.50 -11.92
CA GLN A 90 4.04 4.37 -12.91
C GLN A 90 3.39 5.61 -12.27
N LEU A 91 3.27 5.63 -10.94
CA LEU A 91 2.73 6.73 -10.13
C LEU A 91 3.80 7.71 -9.65
N SER A 92 5.07 7.27 -9.63
CA SER A 92 6.26 8.02 -9.22
C SER A 92 6.90 8.79 -10.37
#